data_AF-A0A7S4NKN6-F1
#
_entry.id   AF-A0A7S4NKN6-F1
#
_cell.length_a   1.000
_cell.length_b   1.000
_cell.length_c   1.000
_cell.angle_alpha   90.00
_cell.angle_beta   90.00
_cell.angle_gamma   90.00
#
_symmetry.space_group_name_H-M   'P 1'
#
loop_
_entity.id
_entity.type
_entity.pdbx_description
1 polymer ?
#
loop_
_entity_poly.entity_id
_entity_poly.type
_entity_poly.pdbx_seq_one_letter_code
_entity_poly.pdbx_strand_id
1 'polypeptide(L)'
;MSSEKKVPVVGILTGISYVSGIDYYSNINEIYTSLVPKHPDEPMAPNPPLLMSSINCADYAHGLCEKDWERVIKLFFSSSLDPCLFHPVFLFLTFSS
;
A
#
# COMPACT_ATOMS: atom_id res chain seq x y z
N MET A 1 22.66 -19.64 15.36
CA MET A 1 22.36 -18.62 14.33
C MET A 1 20.86 -18.67 14.05
N SER A 2 20.08 -17.76 14.63
CA SER A 2 18.67 -17.63 14.30
C SER A 2 18.55 -16.99 12.91
N SER A 3 17.87 -17.65 11.99
CA SER A 3 17.46 -17.04 10.73
C SER A 3 16.55 -15.85 11.04
N GLU A 4 16.95 -14.64 10.66
CA GLU A 4 16.05 -13.48 10.65
C GLU A 4 14.87 -13.79 9.73
N LYS A 5 13.68 -13.95 10.31
CA LYS A 5 12.44 -14.05 9.53
C LYS A 5 12.17 -12.67 8.95
N LYS A 6 12.27 -12.56 7.62
CA LYS A 6 11.89 -11.35 6.89
C LYS A 6 10.40 -11.08 7.13
N VAL A 7 10.08 -9.96 7.77
CA VAL A 7 8.70 -9.56 8.02
C VAL A 7 8.10 -9.07 6.69
N PRO A 8 6.96 -9.64 6.23
CA PRO A 8 6.35 -9.21 4.99
C PRO A 8 5.80 -7.78 5.12
N VAL A 9 6.03 -6.94 4.10
CA VAL A 9 5.52 -5.57 4.02
C VAL A 9 4.24 -5.57 3.19
N VAL A 10 3.19 -4.90 3.66
CA VAL A 10 1.93 -4.73 2.90
C VAL A 10 1.96 -3.42 2.15
N GLY A 11 1.80 -3.47 0.82
CA GLY A 11 1.63 -2.29 -0.03
C GLY A 11 0.15 -1.96 -0.23
N ILE A 12 -0.22 -0.69 -0.03
CA ILE A 12 -1.58 -0.18 -0.18
C ILE A 12 -1.54 0.96 -1.18
N LEU A 13 -2.20 0.76 -2.33
CA LEU A 13 -2.43 1.82 -3.30
C LEU A 13 -3.79 2.47 -3.01
N THR A 14 -3.76 3.74 -2.62
CA THR A 14 -4.92 4.55 -2.22
C THR A 14 -5.11 5.70 -3.23
N GLY A 15 -5.96 6.68 -2.91
CA GLY A 15 -6.12 7.87 -3.75
C GLY A 15 -7.22 7.79 -4.80
N ILE A 16 -7.97 6.69 -4.87
CA ILE A 16 -9.32 6.69 -5.50
C ILE A 16 -10.27 7.54 -4.65
N SER A 17 -10.06 7.54 -3.34
CA SER A 17 -10.57 8.51 -2.37
C SER A 17 -9.52 8.68 -1.27
N TYR A 18 -9.30 9.90 -0.80
CA TYR A 18 -8.38 10.15 0.34
C TYR A 18 -8.90 9.50 1.63
N VAL A 19 -10.22 9.54 1.83
CA VAL A 19 -10.88 9.01 3.04
C VAL A 19 -10.62 7.52 3.19
N SER A 20 -10.76 6.75 2.10
CA SER A 20 -10.52 5.30 2.15
C SER A 20 -9.07 4.96 2.48
N GLY A 21 -8.10 5.80 2.09
CA GLY A 21 -6.70 5.62 2.46
C GLY A 21 -6.49 5.67 3.98
N ILE A 22 -7.10 6.65 4.66
CA ILE A 22 -7.04 6.74 6.13
C ILE A 22 -7.71 5.53 6.77
N ASP A 23 -8.88 5.14 6.27
CA ASP A 23 -9.64 4.01 6.82
C ASP A 23 -8.85 2.70 6.71
N TYR A 24 -8.13 2.48 5.60
CA TYR A 24 -7.25 1.31 5.48
C TYR A 24 -6.13 1.34 6.51
N TYR A 25 -5.48 2.49 6.71
CA TYR A 25 -4.42 2.61 7.70
C TYR A 25 -4.92 2.31 9.12
N SER A 26 -6.03 2.94 9.54
CA SER A 26 -6.56 2.76 10.89
C SER A 26 -6.98 1.31 11.14
N ASN A 27 -7.81 0.75 10.26
CA ASN A 27 -8.34 -0.61 10.44
C ASN A 27 -7.24 -1.67 10.44
N ILE A 28 -6.21 -1.55 9.59
CA ILE A 28 -5.10 -2.49 9.57
C ILE A 28 -4.30 -2.43 10.88
N ASN A 29 -4.02 -1.22 11.38
CA ASN A 29 -3.30 -1.06 12.65
C ASN A 29 -4.11 -1.58 13.83
N GLU A 30 -5.42 -1.34 13.86
CA GLU A 30 -6.32 -1.84 14.91
C GLU A 30 -6.37 -3.37 14.92
N ILE A 31 -6.58 -3.99 13.76
CA ILE A 31 -6.59 -5.45 13.61
C ILE A 31 -5.23 -6.03 14.00
N TYR A 32 -4.13 -5.45 13.51
CA TYR A 32 -2.79 -5.93 13.83
C TYR A 32 -2.51 -5.86 15.33
N THR A 33 -2.84 -4.74 15.97
CA THR A 33 -2.67 -4.54 17.42
C THR A 33 -3.53 -5.51 18.24
N SER A 34 -4.70 -5.92 17.73
CA SER A 34 -5.53 -6.94 18.39
C SER A 34 -4.93 -8.35 18.34
N LEU A 35 -4.10 -8.63 17.33
CA LEU A 35 -3.53 -9.95 17.06
C LEU A 35 -2.10 -10.10 17.61
N VAL A 36 -1.34 -9.00 17.69
CA VAL A 36 0.04 -9.03 18.15
C VAL A 36 0.09 -8.78 19.66
N PRO A 37 0.56 -9.77 20.45
CA PRO A 37 0.66 -9.60 21.89
C PRO A 37 1.67 -8.51 22.21
N LYS A 38 1.34 -7.69 23.20
CA LYS A 38 2.26 -6.69 23.74
C LYS A 38 3.46 -7.40 24.36
N HIS A 39 4.67 -7.00 23.98
CA HIS A 39 5.87 -7.51 24.63
C HIS A 39 5.93 -6.97 26.06
N PRO A 40 6.33 -7.75 27.07
CA PRO A 40 6.42 -7.27 28.46
C PRO A 40 7.34 -6.05 28.63
N ASP A 41 8.35 -5.95 27.75
CA ASP A 41 9.37 -4.90 27.79
C ASP A 41 9.03 -3.68 26.90
N GLU A 42 7.95 -3.74 26.13
CA GLU A 42 7.53 -2.65 25.25
C GLU A 42 6.16 -2.09 25.69
N PRO A 43 6.04 -0.77 25.93
CA PRO A 43 4.78 -0.18 26.39
C PRO A 43 3.67 -0.22 25.33
N MET A 44 4.02 -0.42 24.05
CA MET A 44 3.09 -0.49 22.92
C MET A 44 3.52 -1.59 21.96
N ALA A 45 2.55 -2.23 21.29
CA ALA A 45 2.85 -3.16 20.20
C ALA A 45 3.47 -2.39 19.01
N PRO A 46 4.39 -3.03 18.25
CA PRO A 46 4.92 -2.43 17.03
C PRO A 46 3.80 -2.24 16.00
N ASN A 47 3.94 -1.24 15.14
CA ASN A 47 3.04 -1.10 13.99
C ASN A 47 3.39 -2.14 12.91
N PRO A 48 2.40 -2.61 12.13
CA PRO A 48 2.68 -3.43 10.95
C PRO A 48 3.55 -2.66 9.95
N PRO A 49 4.48 -3.32 9.24
CA PRO A 49 5.22 -2.69 8.16
C PRO A 49 4.30 -2.48 6.95
N LEU A 50 3.90 -1.22 6.74
CA LEU A 50 3.01 -0.78 5.66
C LEU A 50 3.73 0.18 4.71
N LEU A 51 3.47 0.04 3.43
CA LEU A 51 3.79 1.01 2.40
C LEU A 51 2.49 1.54 1.81
N MET A 52 2.32 2.86 1.79
CA MET A 52 1.12 3.49 1.22
C MET A 52 1.51 4.48 0.14
N SER A 53 0.87 4.39 -1.02
CA SER A 53 1.01 5.33 -2.13
C SER A 53 -0.39 5.80 -2.54
N SER A 54 -0.57 7.08 -2.84
CA SER A 54 -1.86 7.66 -3.22
C SER A 54 -1.80 8.19 -4.64
N ILE A 55 -2.75 7.78 -5.47
CA ILE A 55 -2.93 8.36 -6.81
C ILE A 55 -3.66 9.70 -6.74
N ASN A 56 -3.54 10.53 -7.76
CA ASN A 56 -4.38 11.72 -7.91
C ASN A 56 -5.81 11.30 -8.27
N CYS A 57 -6.75 11.50 -7.34
CA CYS A 57 -8.15 11.13 -7.53
C CYS A 57 -8.80 11.86 -8.72
N ALA A 58 -8.39 13.10 -9.00
CA ALA A 58 -8.95 13.89 -10.09
C ALA A 58 -8.55 13.31 -11.45
N ASP A 59 -7.28 12.93 -11.61
CA ASP A 59 -6.78 12.30 -12.84
C ASP A 59 -7.42 10.93 -13.08
N TYR A 60 -7.60 10.16 -12.00
CA TYR A 60 -8.30 8.87 -12.05
C TYR A 60 -9.76 9.06 -12.48
N ALA A 61 -10.50 9.95 -11.83
CA ALA A 61 -11.91 10.21 -12.14
C ALA A 61 -12.09 10.74 -13.57
N HIS A 62 -11.19 11.61 -14.01
CA HIS A 62 -11.21 12.14 -15.37
C HIS A 62 -11.01 11.03 -16.42
N GLY A 63 -10.02 10.15 -16.23
CA GLY A 63 -9.81 9.00 -17.11
C GLY A 63 -11.01 8.05 -17.15
N LEU A 64 -11.69 7.83 -16.02
CA LEU A 64 -12.93 7.06 -15.98
C LEU A 64 -14.06 7.72 -16.77
N CYS A 65 -14.25 9.04 -16.60
CA CYS A 65 -15.29 9.79 -17.33
C CYS A 65 -15.07 9.75 -18.84
N GLU A 66 -13.83 9.81 -19.30
CA GLU A 66 -13.45 9.74 -20.71
C GLU A 66 -13.41 8.31 -21.26
N LYS A 67 -13.55 7.29 -20.40
CA LYS A 67 -13.35 5.87 -20.71
C LYS A 67 -11.95 5.58 -21.28
N ASP A 68 -10.97 6.39 -20.88
CA ASP A 68 -9.56 6.20 -21.23
C ASP A 68 -8.92 5.19 -20.25
N TRP A 69 -9.13 3.91 -20.55
CA TRP A 69 -8.63 2.82 -19.72
C TRP A 69 -7.10 2.75 -19.70
N GLU A 70 -6.42 3.20 -20.76
CA GLU A 70 -4.95 3.22 -20.79
C GLU A 70 -4.39 4.22 -19.78
N ARG A 71 -4.98 5.43 -19.71
CA ARG A 71 -4.60 6.44 -18.70
C ARG A 71 -4.88 5.94 -17.29
N VAL A 72 -6.06 5.35 -17.06
CA VAL A 72 -6.42 4.80 -15.76
C VAL A 72 -5.41 3.75 -15.33
N ILE A 73 -5.08 2.80 -16.21
CA ILE A 73 -4.07 1.75 -15.98
C ILE A 73 -2.70 2.35 -15.67
N LYS A 74 -2.24 3.34 -16.46
CA LYS A 74 -0.95 4.00 -16.25
C LYS A 74 -0.82 4.61 -14.85
N LEU A 75 -1.89 5.18 -14.29
CA LEU A 75 -1.86 5.74 -12.92
C LEU A 75 -1.56 4.68 -11.86
N PHE A 76 -2.01 3.43 -12.03
CA PHE A 76 -1.68 2.34 -11.09
C PHE A 76 -0.19 1.95 -11.16
N PHE A 77 0.39 1.97 -12.36
CA PHE A 77 1.78 1.55 -12.61
C PHE A 77 2.81 2.68 -12.49
N SER A 78 2.41 3.95 -12.65
CA SER A 78 3.29 5.11 -12.45
C SER A 78 3.49 5.42 -10.97
N SER A 79 2.47 5.18 -10.15
CA SER A 79 2.53 5.37 -8.69
C SER A 79 3.44 4.36 -7.98
N SER A 80 3.97 3.39 -8.73
CA SER A 80 4.98 2.41 -8.32
C SER A 80 6.39 2.77 -8.81
N LEU A 81 6.57 3.91 -9.51
CA LEU A 81 7.79 4.27 -10.22
C LEU A 81 8.36 5.67 -9.86
N ASP A 82 8.00 6.26 -8.72
CA ASP A 82 8.75 7.43 -8.24
C ASP A 82 10.18 6.98 -7.82
N PRO A 83 11.23 7.36 -8.58
CA PRO A 83 12.60 6.90 -8.32
C PRO A 83 13.18 7.50 -7.03
N CYS A 84 12.49 8.47 -6.42
CA CYS A 84 12.88 9.06 -5.15
C CYS A 84 12.48 8.21 -3.94
N LEU A 85 11.60 7.20 -4.07
CA LEU A 85 11.05 6.48 -2.92
C LEU A 85 11.38 4.98 -2.83
N PHE A 86 11.82 4.30 -3.90
CA PHE A 86 12.05 2.84 -3.82
C PHE A 86 13.30 2.33 -4.54
N HIS A 87 14.26 1.87 -3.73
CA HIS A 87 15.06 0.69 -4.04
C HIS A 87 14.28 -0.57 -3.60
N PRO A 88 14.56 -1.73 -4.20
CA PRO A 88 13.75 -2.41 -5.19
C PRO A 88 12.59 -3.23 -4.59
N VAL A 89 11.35 -2.96 -5.02
CA VAL A 89 10.27 -3.96 -4.96
C VAL A 89 9.53 -3.93 -6.30
N PHE A 90 10.15 -4.53 -7.31
CA PHE A 90 9.45 -4.97 -8.51
C PHE A 90 8.65 -6.22 -8.14
N LEU A 91 7.32 -6.18 -8.26
CA LEU A 91 6.56 -7.41 -8.43
C LEU A 91 5.54 -7.26 -9.55
N PHE A 92 5.85 -7.98 -10.62
CA PHE A 92 5.03 -8.28 -11.78
C PHE A 92 3.65 -8.83 -11.38
N LEU A 93 2.60 -8.26 -11.98
CA LEU A 93 1.34 -8.96 -12.23
C LEU A 93 1.23 -9.19 -13.74
N THR A 94 1.80 -10.30 -14.22
CA THR A 94 1.42 -10.86 -15.52
C THR A 94 0.13 -11.64 -15.35
N PHE A 95 -0.95 -11.11 -15.89
CA PHE A 95 -2.13 -11.90 -16.26
C PHE A 95 -1.73 -12.80 -17.43
N SER A 96 -1.67 -14.12 -17.21
CA SER A 96 -1.75 -15.09 -18.30
C SER A 96 -3.22 -15.42 -18.55
N SER A 97 -3.58 -15.27 -19.83
CA SER A 97 -4.85 -15.63 -20.46
C SER A 97 -5.15 -17.13 -20.39
#